data_AF-A0A0E3Q5N8-F1
#
_entry.id   AF-A0A0E3Q5N8-F1
#
_cell.length_a   1.000
_cell.length_b   1.000
_cell.length_c   1.000
_cell.angle_alpha   90.00
_cell.angle_beta   90.00
_cell.angle_gamma   90.00
#
_symmetry.space_group_name_H-M   'P 1'
#
loop_
_entity.id
_entity.type
_entity.pdbx_description
1 polymer ?
#
loop_
_entity_poly.entity_id
_entity_poly.type
_entity_poly.pdbx_seq_one_letter_code
_entity_poly.pdbx_strand_id
1 'polypeptide(L)'
;MKNIKKIYMYKLALGVIILLAGIVSATCYKHEALASSFLISMGLILFILTAFRFFRQGDFPDRDERTKKLAAYGITYSWLLTLVLISVFYLADYFKMVEFTAGSVLGILLIFMIISANVFRWYFMRKGDIE
;
A
#
# COMPACT_ATOMS: atom_id res chain seq x y z
N MET A 1 -11.87 -23.35 14.08
CA MET A 1 -12.13 -22.02 13.45
C MET A 1 -12.38 -20.87 14.44
N LYS A 2 -13.14 -21.04 15.53
CA LYS A 2 -13.53 -19.94 16.46
C LYS A 2 -12.36 -19.22 17.18
N ASN A 3 -11.29 -19.93 17.55
CA ASN A 3 -10.10 -19.34 18.19
C ASN A 3 -9.23 -18.50 17.24
N ILE A 4 -9.18 -18.87 15.96
CA ILE A 4 -8.40 -18.15 14.95
C ILE A 4 -8.98 -16.74 14.78
N LYS A 5 -10.31 -16.62 14.66
CA LYS A 5 -11.01 -15.33 14.53
C LYS A 5 -10.75 -14.40 15.73
N LYS A 6 -10.70 -14.94 16.95
CA LYS A 6 -10.36 -14.17 18.17
C LYS A 6 -8.94 -13.62 18.14
N ILE A 7 -7.95 -14.40 17.69
CA ILE A 7 -6.54 -13.96 17.59
C ILE A 7 -6.40 -12.74 16.66
N TYR A 8 -7.08 -12.74 15.51
CA TYR A 8 -7.04 -11.60 14.59
C TYR A 8 -7.79 -10.39 15.15
N MET A 9 -8.88 -10.61 15.88
CA MET A 9 -9.59 -9.53 16.57
C MET A 9 -8.69 -8.84 17.61
N TYR A 10 -7.93 -9.60 18.40
CA TYR A 10 -6.96 -9.03 19.35
C TYR A 10 -5.82 -8.29 18.65
N LYS A 11 -5.31 -8.82 17.54
CA LYS A 11 -4.28 -8.14 16.74
C LYS A 11 -4.78 -6.84 16.10
N LEU A 12 -6.06 -6.80 15.71
CA LEU A 12 -6.68 -5.62 15.12
C LEU A 12 -6.88 -4.54 16.20
N ALA A 13 -7.36 -4.94 17.38
CA ALA A 13 -7.45 -4.06 18.54
C ALA A 13 -6.07 -3.49 18.93
N LEU A 14 -5.01 -4.31 18.93
CA LEU A 14 -3.64 -3.87 19.18
C LEU A 14 -3.19 -2.79 18.18
N GLY A 15 -3.44 -3.00 16.88
CA GLY A 15 -3.13 -2.01 15.85
C GLY A 15 -3.82 -0.66 16.08
N VAL A 16 -5.11 -0.69 16.45
CA VAL A 16 -5.89 0.52 16.79
C VAL A 16 -5.32 1.22 18.03
N ILE A 17 -4.96 0.46 19.08
CA ILE A 17 -4.40 1.03 20.32
C ILE A 17 -3.07 1.75 20.03
N ILE A 18 -2.17 1.13 19.26
CA ILE A 18 -0.88 1.73 18.90
C ILE A 18 -1.08 2.99 18.06
N LEU A 19 -2.04 2.98 17.12
CA LEU A 19 -2.36 4.13 16.27
C LEU A 19 -2.89 5.30 17.12
N LEU A 20 -3.84 5.03 18.03
CA LEU A 20 -4.37 6.03 18.96
C LEU A 20 -3.29 6.58 19.90
N ALA A 21 -2.40 5.73 20.41
CA ALA A 21 -1.28 6.15 21.24
C ALA A 21 -0.33 7.09 20.48
N GLY A 22 -0.06 6.79 19.21
CA GLY A 22 0.71 7.67 18.33
C GLY A 22 0.05 9.04 18.10
N ILE A 23 -1.28 9.07 17.90
CA ILE A 23 -2.04 10.32 17.76
C ILE A 23 -2.01 11.15 19.05
N VAL A 24 -2.27 10.53 20.21
CA VAL A 24 -2.22 11.21 21.51
C VAL A 24 -0.82 11.75 21.80
N SER A 25 0.22 10.97 21.48
CA SER A 25 1.61 11.40 21.56
C SER A 25 1.87 12.65 20.71
N ALA A 26 1.40 12.66 19.46
CA ALA A 26 1.57 13.81 18.56
C ALA A 26 0.88 15.09 19.07
N THR A 27 -0.28 14.96 19.74
CA THR A 27 -1.04 16.12 20.25
C THR A 27 -0.52 16.64 21.59
N CYS A 28 -0.08 15.75 22.48
CA CYS A 28 0.36 16.10 23.83
C CYS A 28 1.85 16.45 23.90
N TYR A 29 2.68 15.84 23.07
CA TYR A 29 4.14 15.97 23.11
C TYR A 29 4.66 16.46 21.75
N LYS A 30 4.50 17.77 21.51
CA LYS A 30 4.94 18.43 20.26
C LYS A 30 6.45 18.34 19.99
N HIS A 31 7.27 17.97 20.97
CA HIS A 31 8.73 17.97 20.87
C HIS A 31 9.31 16.71 20.22
N GLU A 32 8.57 15.59 20.19
CA GLU A 32 9.07 14.30 19.66
C GLU A 32 8.28 13.83 18.43
N ALA A 33 8.17 14.69 17.42
CA ALA A 33 7.42 14.42 16.19
C ALA A 33 7.83 13.12 15.48
N LEU A 34 9.09 12.71 15.61
CA LEU A 34 9.62 11.48 15.00
C LEU A 34 9.04 10.22 15.68
N ALA A 35 8.99 10.20 17.01
CA ALA A 35 8.43 9.08 17.76
C ALA A 35 6.92 8.91 17.51
N SER A 36 6.18 10.02 17.50
CA SER A 36 4.74 9.99 17.21
C SER A 36 4.47 9.54 15.77
N SER A 37 5.24 10.02 14.79
CA SER A 37 5.11 9.62 13.38
C SER A 37 5.39 8.12 13.18
N PHE A 38 6.40 7.59 13.88
CA PHE A 38 6.73 6.17 13.85
C PHE A 38 5.61 5.30 14.43
N LEU A 39 5.05 5.68 15.59
CA LEU A 39 3.94 4.98 16.23
C LEU A 39 2.68 4.96 15.35
N ILE A 40 2.32 6.10 14.77
CA ILE A 40 1.17 6.21 13.86
C ILE A 40 1.37 5.29 12.65
N SER A 41 2.55 5.35 12.03
CA SER A 41 2.87 4.53 10.85
C SER A 41 2.83 3.04 11.17
N MET A 42 3.40 2.62 12.30
CA MET A 42 3.43 1.22 12.72
C MET A 42 2.04 0.70 13.09
N GLY A 43 1.24 1.49 13.80
CA GLY A 43 -0.16 1.17 14.13
C GLY A 43 -1.01 1.00 12.86
N LEU A 44 -0.84 1.90 11.89
CA LEU A 44 -1.53 1.83 10.60
C LEU A 44 -1.17 0.57 9.81
N ILE A 45 0.11 0.22 9.71
CA ILE A 45 0.57 -0.99 9.03
C ILE A 45 -0.02 -2.24 9.67
N LEU A 46 0.04 -2.35 11.01
CA LEU A 46 -0.52 -3.48 11.75
C LEU A 46 -2.03 -3.59 11.55
N PHE A 47 -2.74 -2.47 11.60
CA PHE A 47 -4.18 -2.42 11.35
C PHE A 47 -4.53 -2.91 9.95
N ILE A 48 -3.89 -2.37 8.91
CA ILE A 48 -4.17 -2.72 7.51
C ILE A 48 -3.86 -4.21 7.26
N LEU A 49 -2.70 -4.71 7.69
CA LEU A 49 -2.32 -6.11 7.49
C LEU A 49 -3.28 -7.07 8.21
N THR A 50 -3.70 -6.71 9.42
CA THR A 50 -4.59 -7.56 10.23
C THR A 50 -6.01 -7.51 9.72
N ALA A 51 -6.52 -6.33 9.35
CA ALA A 51 -7.81 -6.16 8.71
C ALA A 51 -7.86 -6.95 7.38
N PHE A 52 -6.84 -6.83 6.53
CA PHE A 52 -6.74 -7.58 5.29
C PHE A 52 -6.80 -9.09 5.53
N ARG A 53 -6.02 -9.62 6.48
CA ARG A 53 -6.07 -11.06 6.84
C ARG A 53 -7.41 -11.48 7.45
N PHE A 54 -8.05 -10.61 8.23
CA PHE A 54 -9.36 -10.87 8.83
C PHE A 54 -10.45 -10.97 7.76
N PHE A 55 -10.47 -10.05 6.79
CA PHE A 55 -11.41 -10.09 5.66
C PHE A 55 -11.13 -11.25 4.70
N ARG A 56 -9.87 -11.70 4.58
CA ARG A 56 -9.50 -12.85 3.73
C ARG A 56 -9.84 -14.23 4.31
N GLN A 57 -10.44 -14.32 5.50
CA GLN A 57 -10.85 -15.58 6.14
C GLN A 57 -12.18 -16.16 5.62
N GLY A 58 -12.88 -15.47 4.73
CA GLY A 58 -13.95 -16.12 3.97
C GLY A 58 -13.36 -17.15 3.01
N ASP A 59 -14.02 -18.29 2.84
CA ASP A 59 -13.76 -19.22 1.74
C ASP A 59 -14.05 -18.48 0.43
N PHE A 60 -13.07 -17.68 -0.02
CA PHE A 60 -13.06 -17.21 -1.39
C PHE A 60 -12.90 -18.47 -2.24
N PRO A 61 -13.74 -18.67 -3.27
CA PRO A 61 -13.51 -19.74 -4.24
C PRO A 61 -12.05 -19.63 -4.67
N ASP A 62 -11.38 -20.79 -4.69
CA ASP A 62 -9.93 -20.86 -4.86
C ASP A 62 -9.55 -19.95 -6.01
N ARG A 63 -8.68 -18.97 -5.74
CA ARG A 63 -8.40 -17.90 -6.70
C ARG A 63 -7.84 -18.58 -7.95
N ASP A 64 -8.68 -18.62 -8.97
CA ASP A 64 -8.40 -19.14 -10.29
C ASP A 64 -7.00 -18.68 -10.71
N GLU A 65 -6.18 -19.60 -11.22
CA GLU A 65 -4.78 -19.35 -11.57
C GLU A 65 -4.67 -18.12 -12.47
N ARG A 66 -5.66 -17.93 -13.34
CA ARG A 66 -5.81 -16.76 -14.19
C ARG A 66 -5.86 -15.43 -13.42
N THR A 67 -6.63 -15.37 -12.33
CA THR A 67 -6.72 -14.16 -11.49
C THR A 67 -5.39 -13.85 -10.80
N LYS A 68 -4.64 -14.89 -10.40
CA LYS A 68 -3.30 -14.73 -9.81
C LYS A 68 -2.31 -14.21 -10.85
N LYS A 69 -2.30 -14.79 -12.06
CA LYS A 69 -1.46 -14.32 -13.19
C LYS A 69 -1.77 -12.87 -13.56
N LEU A 70 -3.05 -12.52 -13.72
CA LEU A 70 -3.50 -11.15 -14.03
C LEU A 70 -3.04 -10.12 -13.00
N ALA A 71 -3.13 -10.47 -11.72
CA ALA A 71 -2.66 -9.60 -10.64
C ALA A 71 -1.14 -9.41 -10.70
N ALA A 72 -0.38 -10.48 -10.93
CA ALA A 72 1.06 -10.43 -11.07
C ALA A 72 1.48 -9.56 -12.27
N TYR A 73 0.91 -9.81 -13.46
CA TYR A 73 1.15 -8.99 -14.65
C TYR A 73 0.82 -7.53 -14.41
N GLY A 74 -0.35 -7.21 -13.83
CA GLY A 74 -0.72 -5.84 -13.51
C GLY A 74 0.32 -5.11 -12.66
N ILE A 75 0.87 -5.79 -11.63
CA ILE A 75 1.92 -5.24 -10.77
C ILE A 75 3.24 -5.09 -11.53
N THR A 76 3.66 -6.09 -12.31
CA THR A 76 4.93 -6.05 -13.06
C THR A 76 4.95 -4.89 -14.06
N TYR A 77 3.91 -4.75 -14.88
CA TYR A 77 3.83 -3.65 -15.86
C TYR A 77 3.71 -2.29 -15.17
N SER A 78 2.97 -2.22 -14.05
CA SER A 78 2.93 -1.00 -13.24
C SER A 78 4.30 -0.62 -12.72
N TRP A 79 5.10 -1.58 -12.25
CA TRP A 79 6.43 -1.30 -11.73
C TRP A 79 7.38 -0.80 -12.83
N LEU A 80 7.36 -1.43 -14.00
CA LEU A 80 8.13 -0.96 -15.16
C LEU A 80 7.73 0.46 -15.58
N LEU A 81 6.43 0.77 -15.58
CA LEU A 81 5.94 2.11 -15.87
C LEU A 81 6.40 3.12 -14.81
N THR A 82 6.40 2.73 -13.53
CA THR A 82 6.92 3.58 -12.45
C THR A 82 8.41 3.87 -12.62
N LEU A 83 9.22 2.90 -13.09
CA LEU A 83 10.64 3.17 -13.40
C LEU A 83 10.80 4.24 -14.48
N VAL A 84 9.97 4.20 -15.53
CA VAL A 84 9.95 5.26 -16.56
C VAL A 84 9.59 6.61 -15.95
N LEU A 85 8.58 6.67 -15.08
CA LEU A 85 8.20 7.91 -14.39
C LEU A 85 9.33 8.46 -13.51
N ILE A 86 10.03 7.59 -12.77
CA ILE A 86 11.20 7.96 -11.97
C ILE A 86 12.29 8.57 -12.85
N SER A 87 12.56 7.97 -14.02
CA SER A 87 13.51 8.54 -14.98
C SER A 87 13.08 9.92 -15.48
N VAL A 88 11.79 10.15 -15.73
CA VAL A 88 11.26 11.46 -16.12
C VAL A 88 11.45 12.49 -14.99
N PHE A 89 11.14 12.14 -13.75
CA PHE A 89 11.36 13.03 -12.60
C PHE A 89 12.84 13.35 -12.42
N TYR A 90 13.71 12.34 -12.55
CA TYR A 90 15.15 12.55 -12.49
C TYR A 90 15.64 13.52 -13.55
N LEU A 91 15.19 13.38 -14.81
CA LEU A 91 15.56 14.30 -15.88
C LEU A 91 15.04 15.72 -15.64
N ALA A 92 13.78 15.86 -15.19
CA ALA A 92 13.18 17.16 -14.88
C ALA A 92 13.93 17.89 -13.76
N ASP A 93 14.34 17.15 -12.72
CA ASP A 93 15.17 17.67 -11.62
C ASP A 93 16.58 18.02 -12.10
N TYR A 94 17.21 17.15 -12.90
CA TYR A 94 18.55 17.38 -13.46
C TYR A 94 18.64 18.65 -14.31
N PHE A 95 17.64 18.89 -15.16
CA PHE A 95 17.55 20.12 -15.96
C PHE A 95 17.01 21.33 -15.17
N LYS A 96 16.72 21.16 -13.87
CA LYS A 96 16.14 22.19 -13.00
C LYS A 96 14.85 22.80 -13.55
N MET A 97 14.05 21.99 -14.25
CA MET A 97 12.77 22.43 -14.81
C MET A 97 11.70 22.57 -13.73
N VAL A 98 11.75 21.70 -12.72
CA VAL A 98 10.78 21.65 -11.62
C VAL A 98 11.51 21.25 -10.35
N GLU A 99 11.23 21.94 -9.24
CA GLU A 99 11.71 21.55 -7.93
C GLU A 99 10.69 20.61 -7.25
N PHE A 100 11.12 19.40 -6.92
CA PHE A 100 10.28 18.44 -6.22
C PHE A 100 10.72 18.28 -4.76
N THR A 101 9.76 18.23 -3.85
CA THR A 101 10.03 17.76 -2.49
C THR A 101 10.01 16.23 -2.46
N ALA A 102 10.86 15.60 -1.63
CA ALA A 102 10.87 14.14 -1.49
C ALA A 102 9.47 13.57 -1.14
N GLY A 103 8.72 14.27 -0.29
CA GLY A 103 7.34 13.90 0.05
C GLY A 103 6.40 13.91 -1.16
N SER A 104 6.49 14.93 -2.02
CA SER A 104 5.68 15.02 -3.24
C SER A 104 5.99 13.88 -4.22
N VAL A 105 7.27 13.56 -4.43
CA VAL A 105 7.69 12.46 -5.31
C VAL A 105 7.14 11.13 -4.79
N LEU A 106 7.33 10.82 -3.50
CA LEU A 106 6.84 9.58 -2.90
C LEU A 106 5.32 9.47 -2.99
N GLY A 107 4.60 10.56 -2.74
CA GLY A 107 3.13 10.59 -2.86
C GLY A 107 2.66 10.33 -4.28
N ILE A 108 3.28 10.98 -5.28
CA ILE A 108 2.94 10.78 -6.69
C ILE A 108 3.26 9.34 -7.11
N LEU A 109 4.43 8.81 -6.76
CA LEU A 109 4.82 7.44 -7.11
C LEU A 109 3.85 6.39 -6.53
N LEU A 110 3.43 6.56 -5.26
CA LEU A 110 2.46 5.66 -4.62
C LEU A 110 1.11 5.67 -5.34
N ILE A 111 0.56 6.86 -5.59
CA ILE A 111 -0.74 7.01 -6.26
C ILE A 111 -0.66 6.47 -7.69
N PHE A 112 0.39 6.85 -8.42
CA PHE A 112 0.63 6.41 -9.79
C PHE A 112 0.67 4.89 -9.88
N MET A 113 1.46 4.24 -9.02
CA MET A 113 1.62 2.78 -9.02
C MET A 113 0.30 2.05 -8.72
N ILE A 114 -0.52 2.55 -7.80
CA ILE A 114 -1.83 1.95 -7.51
C ILE A 114 -2.75 2.07 -8.73
N ILE A 115 -2.81 3.25 -9.35
CA ILE A 115 -3.67 3.50 -10.51
C ILE A 115 -3.21 2.65 -11.68
N SER A 116 -1.93 2.68 -12.04
CA SER A 116 -1.40 1.93 -13.19
C SER A 116 -1.54 0.43 -13.01
N ALA A 117 -1.36 -0.12 -11.81
CA ALA A 117 -1.57 -1.55 -11.57
C ALA A 117 -3.03 -1.97 -11.84
N ASN A 118 -4.00 -1.14 -11.46
CA ASN A 118 -5.41 -1.41 -11.75
C ASN A 118 -5.72 -1.23 -13.24
N VAL A 119 -5.14 -0.22 -13.91
CA VAL A 119 -5.29 0.00 -15.36
C VAL A 119 -4.74 -1.19 -16.14
N PHE A 120 -3.53 -1.65 -15.83
CA PHE A 120 -2.95 -2.83 -16.48
C PHE A 120 -3.75 -4.09 -16.18
N ARG A 121 -4.17 -4.32 -14.93
CA ARG A 121 -5.03 -5.46 -14.60
C ARG A 121 -6.31 -5.45 -15.44
N TRP A 122 -6.96 -4.30 -15.58
CA TRP A 122 -8.16 -4.14 -16.39
C TRP A 122 -7.89 -4.31 -17.89
N TYR A 123 -6.80 -3.76 -18.41
CA TYR A 123 -6.39 -3.92 -19.79
C TYR A 123 -6.15 -5.41 -20.14
N PHE A 124 -5.44 -6.12 -19.26
CA PHE A 124 -5.15 -7.54 -19.43
C PHE A 124 -6.40 -8.41 -19.26
N MET A 125 -7.34 -8.07 -18.36
CA MET A 125 -8.63 -8.76 -18.25
C MET A 125 -9.45 -8.74 -19.54
N ARG A 126 -9.25 -7.75 -20.41
CA ARG A 126 -9.93 -7.63 -21.71
C ARG A 126 -9.28 -8.47 -22.80
N LYS A 127 -8.01 -8.82 -22.64
CA LYS A 127 -7.35 -9.82 -23.48
C LYS A 127 -7.79 -11.20 -22.95
N GLY A 128 -7.94 -12.18 -23.85
CA GLY A 128 -8.34 -13.55 -23.51
C GLY A 128 -7.31 -14.25 -22.62
N ASP A 129 -7.07 -15.55 -22.83
CA ASP A 129 -6.02 -16.23 -22.05
C ASP A 129 -4.67 -15.54 -22.28
N ILE A 130 -4.06 -15.13 -21.17
CA ILE A 130 -2.72 -14.57 -21.13
C ILE A 130 -1.86 -15.75 -20.72
N GLU A 131 -1.23 -16.39 -21.70
CA GLU A 131 -0.34 -17.52 -21.45
C GLU A 131 0.78 -17.14 -20.47
#